data_AF-U4VDY2-F1
#
_entry.id   AF-U4VDY2-F1
#
_cell.length_a   1.000
_cell.length_b   1.000
_cell.length_c   1.000
_cell.angle_alpha   90.00
_cell.angle_beta   90.00
_cell.angle_gamma   90.00
#
_symmetry.space_group_name_H-M   'P 1'
#
loop_
_entity.id
_entity.type
_entity.pdbx_description
1 polymer ?
#
loop_
_entity_poly.entity_id
_entity_poly.type
_entity_poly.pdbx_seq_one_letter_code
_entity_poly.pdbx_strand_id
1 'polypeptide(L)'
;MRSFLRDNGLTIALAIFFGISILGMAAAGFASYNEELAKHGEAPLPPLLQYLISGQFLSALFENWESEFLQMGVVCCADSMALSARFGGIA
;
A
#
# COMPACT_ATOMS: atom_id res chain seq x y z
N MET A 1 -12.82 -26.95 9.07
CA MET A 1 -12.79 -25.78 8.15
C MET A 1 -13.69 -24.63 8.60
N ARG A 2 -14.96 -24.85 9.00
CA ARG A 2 -15.84 -23.74 9.45
C ARG A 2 -15.33 -22.99 10.69
N SER A 3 -14.67 -23.66 11.65
CA SER A 3 -14.04 -22.98 12.80
C SER A 3 -12.89 -22.08 12.35
N PHE A 4 -11.97 -22.58 11.52
CA PHE A 4 -10.84 -21.81 11.01
C PHE A 4 -11.23 -20.51 10.30
N LEU A 5 -12.25 -20.56 9.43
CA LEU A 5 -12.79 -19.38 8.74
C LEU A 5 -13.50 -18.40 9.70
N ARG A 6 -14.16 -18.90 10.74
CA ARG A 6 -14.82 -18.07 11.74
C ARG A 6 -13.82 -17.41 12.68
N ASP A 7 -12.79 -18.16 13.08
CA ASP A 7 -11.82 -17.74 14.08
C ASP A 7 -10.71 -16.86 13.46
N ASN A 8 -10.47 -16.96 12.14
CA ASN A 8 -9.52 -16.12 11.38
C ASN A 8 -10.20 -15.22 10.33
N GLY A 9 -11.53 -15.03 10.41
CA GLY A 9 -12.30 -14.35 9.38
C GLY A 9 -11.81 -12.93 9.10
N LEU A 10 -11.40 -12.20 10.13
CA LEU A 10 -10.86 -10.85 9.99
C LEU A 10 -9.53 -10.84 9.21
N THR A 11 -8.59 -11.71 9.57
CA THR A 11 -7.30 -11.83 8.88
C THR A 11 -7.49 -12.23 7.42
N ILE A 12 -8.40 -13.16 7.14
CA ILE A 12 -8.70 -13.60 5.79
C ILE A 12 -9.31 -12.46 4.97
N ALA A 13 -10.29 -11.73 5.53
CA ALA A 13 -10.88 -10.59 4.86
C ALA A 13 -9.83 -9.51 4.55
N LEU A 14 -8.99 -9.16 5.53
CA LEU A 14 -7.91 -8.18 5.35
C LEU A 14 -6.89 -8.65 4.30
N ALA A 15 -6.50 -9.93 4.31
CA ALA A 15 -5.59 -10.47 3.31
C ALA A 15 -6.19 -10.44 1.90
N ILE A 16 -7.50 -10.72 1.76
CA ILE A 16 -8.21 -10.60 0.48
C ILE A 16 -8.21 -9.14 0.00
N PHE A 17 -8.61 -8.19 0.86
CA PHE A 17 -8.61 -6.78 0.49
C PHE A 17 -7.21 -6.26 0.15
N PHE A 18 -6.19 -6.68 0.90
CA PHE A 18 -4.80 -6.37 0.64
C PHE A 18 -4.36 -6.91 -0.73
N GLY A 19 -4.68 -8.17 -1.04
CA GLY A 19 -4.40 -8.76 -2.35
C GLY A 19 -5.10 -8.03 -3.50
N ILE A 20 -6.37 -7.68 -3.33
CA ILE A 20 -7.13 -6.88 -4.31
C ILE A 20 -6.47 -5.51 -4.52
N SER A 21 -6.03 -4.86 -3.45
CA SER A 21 -5.36 -3.55 -3.51
C SER A 21 -4.07 -3.62 -4.32
N ILE A 22 -3.22 -4.63 -4.06
CA ILE A 22 -1.97 -4.84 -4.81
C ILE A 22 -2.26 -5.12 -6.29
N LEU A 23 -3.27 -5.95 -6.59
CA LEU A 23 -3.66 -6.24 -7.96
C LEU A 23 -4.19 -5.00 -8.70
N GLY A 24 -4.98 -4.16 -8.01
CA GLY A 24 -5.44 -2.89 -8.54
C GLY A 24 -4.29 -1.93 -8.85
N MET A 25 -3.33 -1.81 -7.94
CA MET A 25 -2.12 -1.02 -8.13
C MET A 25 -1.29 -1.53 -9.31
N ALA A 26 -1.11 -2.85 -9.43
CA ALA A 26 -0.40 -3.47 -10.53
C ALA A 26 -1.10 -3.23 -11.88
N ALA A 27 -2.43 -3.36 -11.93
CA ALA A 27 -3.20 -3.14 -13.15
C ALA A 27 -3.18 -1.67 -13.60
N ALA A 28 -3.38 -0.73 -12.67
CA ALA A 28 -3.35 0.70 -12.96
C ALA A 28 -1.94 1.15 -13.39
N GLY A 29 -0.91 0.70 -12.67
CA GLY A 29 0.47 1.02 -12.98
C GLY A 29 0.93 0.42 -14.32
N PHE A 30 0.53 -0.81 -14.62
CA PHE A 30 0.81 -1.45 -15.91
C PHE A 30 0.11 -0.75 -17.08
N ALA A 31 -1.14 -0.30 -16.89
CA ALA A 31 -1.85 0.47 -17.90
C ALA A 31 -1.15 1.81 -18.19
N SER A 32 -0.74 2.55 -17.14
CA SER A 32 0.01 3.80 -17.26
C SER A 32 1.35 3.60 -17.97
N TYR A 33 2.07 2.55 -17.59
CA TYR A 33 3.37 2.22 -18.19
C TYR A 33 3.26 1.89 -19.69
N ASN A 34 2.22 1.14 -20.08
CA ASN A 34 1.98 0.85 -21.49
C ASN A 34 1.56 2.09 -22.29
N GLU A 35 0.80 3.00 -21.69
CA GLU A 35 0.42 4.26 -22.33
C GLU A 35 1.66 5.14 -22.59
N GLU A 36 2.61 5.18 -21.66
CA GLU A 36 3.88 5.88 -21.85
C GLU A 36 4.73 5.26 -22.96
N LEU A 37 4.85 3.94 -23.01
CA LEU A 37 5.56 3.24 -24.09
C LEU A 37 4.93 3.53 -25.47
N ALA A 38 3.59 3.51 -25.54
CA ALA A 38 2.86 3.84 -26.75
C ALA A 38 3.11 5.28 -27.21
N LYS A 39 3.22 6.23 -26.28
CA LYS A 39 3.56 7.65 -26.58
C LYS A 39 4.99 7.80 -27.12
N HIS A 40 5.92 6.95 -26.69
CA HIS A 40 7.31 6.97 -27.15
C HIS A 40 7.54 6.16 -28.45
N GLY A 41 6.48 5.55 -29.00
CA GLY A 41 6.56 4.75 -30.23
C GLY A 41 7.27 3.41 -30.05
N GLU A 42 7.47 2.96 -28.81
CA GLU A 42 8.04 1.65 -28.50
C GLU A 42 6.96 0.55 -28.59
N ALA A 43 7.37 -0.65 -28.98
CA ALA A 43 6.46 -1.79 -29.04
C ALA A 43 5.93 -2.13 -27.63
N PRO A 44 4.63 -2.47 -27.49
CA PRO A 44 4.04 -2.78 -26.18
C PRO A 44 4.64 -4.07 -25.60
N LEU A 45 5.56 -3.96 -24.64
CA LEU A 45 6.16 -5.08 -23.92
C LEU A 45 6.57 -4.60 -22.52
N PRO A 46 6.30 -5.34 -21.42
CA PRO A 46 6.63 -6.76 -21.24
C PRO A 46 5.49 -7.58 -20.57
N PRO A 47 5.68 -8.89 -20.25
CA PRO A 47 4.74 -9.64 -19.41
C PRO A 47 4.48 -8.90 -18.09
N LEU A 48 3.23 -8.92 -17.60
CA LEU A 48 2.84 -8.31 -16.30
C LEU A 48 3.84 -8.65 -15.18
N LEU A 49 4.39 -9.87 -15.20
CA LEU A 49 5.40 -10.34 -14.24
C LEU A 49 6.69 -9.50 -14.25
N GLN A 50 7.16 -9.04 -15.41
CA GLN A 50 8.34 -8.17 -15.49
C GLN A 50 8.03 -6.77 -14.95
N TYR A 51 6.80 -6.27 -15.15
CA TYR A 51 6.37 -5.01 -14.55
C TYR A 51 6.31 -5.11 -13.01
N LEU A 52 5.81 -6.22 -12.47
CA LEU A 52 5.73 -6.45 -11.02
C LEU A 52 7.10 -6.50 -10.32
N ILE A 53 8.15 -6.92 -11.04
CA ILE A 53 9.53 -6.96 -10.52
C ILE A 53 10.30 -5.68 -10.90
N SER A 54 9.68 -4.77 -11.67
CA SER A 54 10.30 -3.52 -12.08
C SER A 54 10.46 -2.56 -10.89
N GLY A 55 11.49 -1.71 -10.97
CA GLY A 55 11.71 -0.66 -9.99
C GLY A 55 10.55 0.34 -9.89
N GLN A 56 9.77 0.54 -10.97
CA GLN A 56 8.63 1.45 -10.96
C GLN A 56 7.51 0.94 -10.03
N PHE A 57 7.12 -0.32 -10.18
CA PHE A 57 6.10 -0.91 -9.33
C PHE A 57 6.58 -1.06 -7.88
N LEU A 58 7.80 -1.58 -7.69
CA LEU A 58 8.38 -1.78 -6.35
C LEU A 58 8.55 -0.44 -5.62
N SER A 59 9.06 0.60 -6.29
CA SER A 59 9.22 1.92 -5.67
C SER A 59 7.87 2.49 -5.25
N ALA A 60 6.86 2.47 -6.12
CA ALA A 60 5.52 2.95 -5.77
C ALA A 60 4.91 2.17 -4.60
N LEU A 61 5.10 0.84 -4.57
CA LEU A 61 4.64 -0.02 -3.47
C LEU A 61 5.34 0.34 -2.15
N PHE A 62 6.66 0.50 -2.17
CA PHE A 62 7.44 0.84 -0.99
C PHE A 62 7.21 2.28 -0.52
N GLU A 63 6.97 3.22 -1.44
CA GLU A 63 6.66 4.61 -1.11
C GLU A 63 5.30 4.72 -0.42
N ASN A 64 4.29 3.96 -0.89
CA ASN A 64 3.02 3.82 -0.18
C ASN A 64 3.23 3.23 1.22
N TRP A 65 4.04 2.16 1.34
CA TRP A 65 4.33 1.56 2.64
C TRP A 65 5.07 2.51 3.59
N GLU A 66 6.06 3.24 3.08
CA GLU A 66 6.84 4.22 3.83
C GLU A 66 5.92 5.33 4.36
N SER A 67 5.05 5.87 3.51
CA SER A 67 4.08 6.91 3.88
C SER A 67 3.17 6.47 5.02
N GLU A 68 2.63 5.25 4.96
CA GLU A 68 1.77 4.71 6.02
C GLU A 68 2.53 4.51 7.34
N PHE A 69 3.77 4.03 7.29
CA PHE A 69 4.61 3.90 8.49
C PHE A 69 4.92 5.27 9.11
N LEU A 70 5.30 6.24 8.29
CA LEU A 70 5.55 7.62 8.74
C LEU A 70 4.27 8.25 9.29
N GLN A 71 3.13 8.01 8.66
CA GLN A 71 1.83 8.50 9.12
C GLN A 71 1.50 7.96 10.52
N MET A 72 1.66 6.66 10.77
CA MET A 72 1.47 6.09 12.11
C MET A 72 2.40 6.72 13.15
N GLY A 73 3.67 6.93 12.80
CA GLY A 73 4.63 7.59 13.67
C GLY A 73 4.22 9.03 14.03
N VAL A 74 3.80 9.81 13.03
CA VAL A 74 3.31 11.18 13.23
C VAL A 74 2.03 11.19 14.08
N VAL A 75 1.08 10.28 13.82
CA VAL A 75 -0.16 10.17 14.61
C VAL A 75 0.13 9.82 16.07
N CYS A 76 1.02 8.86 16.35
CA CYS A 76 1.41 8.53 17.72
C CYS A 76 2.11 9.70 18.44
N CYS A 77 3.00 10.41 17.75
CA CYS A 77 3.66 11.59 18.32
C CYS A 77 2.66 12.72 18.61
N ALA A 78 1.72 12.96 17.70
CA ALA A 78 0.67 13.96 17.87
C ALA A 78 -0.24 13.62 19.05
N ASP A 79 -0.65 12.35 19.20
CA ASP A 79 -1.46 11.88 20.32
C ASP A 79 -0.70 12.03 21.66
N SER A 80 0.58 11.66 21.70
CA SER A 80 1.45 11.84 22.86
C SER A 80 1.56 13.32 23.28
N MET A 81 1.75 14.22 22.31
CA MET A 81 1.82 15.66 22.58
C MET A 81 0.47 16.22 23.06
N ALA A 82 -0.64 15.75 22.50
CA ALA A 82 -1.98 16.12 22.94
C ALA A 82 -2.27 15.63 24.38
N LEU A 83 -1.86 14.41 24.73
CA LEU A 83 -1.92 13.88 26.10
C LEU A 83 -1.07 14.72 27.06
N SER A 84 0.16 15.06 26.66
CA SER A 84 1.04 15.92 27.46
C SER A 84 0.47 17.33 27.68
N ALA A 85 -0.17 17.93 26.67
CA ALA A 85 -0.81 19.25 26.81
C ALA A 85 -2.08 19.18 27.70
N ARG A 86 -2.82 18.07 27.62
CA ARG A 86 -4.07 17.86 28.38
C ARG A 86 -3.83 17.55 29.86
N PHE A 87 -2.71 16.92 30.20
CA PHE A 87 -2.37 16.51 31.57
C PHE A 87 -1.12 17.19 32.15
N GLY A 88 -0.36 17.97 31.37
CA GLY A 88 0.82 18.70 31.83
C GLY A 88 0.53 20.06 32.48
N GLY A 89 -0.72 20.56 32.41
CA GLY A 89 -1.15 21.82 33.02
C GLY A 89 -1.84 21.69 34.38
N ILE A 90 -1.81 20.50 35.01
CA ILE A 90 -2.42 20.19 36.32
C ILE A 90 -1.37 19.98 37.43
N ALA A 91 -0.18 20.58 37.28
CA ALA A 91 0.85 20.65 38.31
C ALA A 91 1.09 22.10 38.74
#